data_AF-A0A819I313-F1
#
_entry.id   AF-A0A819I313-F1
#
_cell.length_a   1.000
_cell.length_b   1.000
_cell.length_c   1.000
_cell.angle_alpha   90.00
_cell.angle_beta   90.00
_cell.angle_gamma   90.00
#
_symmetry.space_group_name_H-M   'P 1'
#
loop_
_entity.id
_entity.type
_entity.pdbx_description
1 polymer ?
#
loop_
_entity_poly.entity_id
_entity_poly.type
_entity_poly.pdbx_seq_one_letter_code
_entity_poly.pdbx_strand_id
1 'polypeptide(L)' 'MLRNSPLFKGDCEISQLFCIFQILGTPNEKLWPGVSLLPNYNSDFPQWQPISSLNKYVHLINNKAED' A
#
# COMPACT_ATOMS: atom_id res chain seq x y z
N MET A 1 19.12 -0.21 -11.82
CA MET A 1 18.49 0.33 -10.59
C MET A 1 17.09 0.80 -10.93
N LEU A 2 16.08 0.26 -10.25
CA LEU A 2 14.69 0.68 -10.39
C LEU A 2 14.48 2.00 -9.63
N ARG A 3 14.64 3.13 -10.35
CA ARG A 3 14.30 4.53 -9.99
C ARG A 3 14.89 5.16 -8.72
N ASN A 4 15.16 6.46 -8.82
CA ASN A 4 15.69 7.31 -7.74
C ASN A 4 14.62 7.75 -6.71
N SER A 5 13.49 7.05 -6.61
CA SER A 5 12.41 7.38 -5.68
C SER A 5 11.79 6.13 -5.04
N PRO A 6 11.43 6.19 -3.74
CA PRO A 6 10.86 5.05 -3.04
C PRO A 6 9.46 4.73 -3.56
N LEU A 7 9.17 3.43 -3.71
CA LEU A 7 7.90 2.90 -4.21
C LEU A 7 6.73 3.15 -3.25
N PHE A 8 7.02 3.21 -1.96
CA PHE A 8 6.06 3.51 -0.89
C PHE A 8 6.61 4.70 -0.10
N LYS A 9 5.92 5.85 -0.18
CA LYS A 9 6.30 7.10 0.50
C LYS A 9 5.42 7.31 1.73
N GLY A 10 5.66 6.52 2.78
CA GLY A 10 5.01 6.73 4.07
C GLY A 10 5.86 7.63 4.97
N ASP A 11 5.25 8.69 5.49
CA ASP A 11 5.92 9.63 6.41
C ASP A 11 5.89 9.15 7.88
N CYS A 12 5.09 8.11 8.18
CA CYS A 12 5.01 7.43 9.47
C CYS A 12 4.50 5.99 9.29
N GLU A 13 4.49 5.19 10.36
CA GLU A 13 4.16 3.75 10.30
C GLU A 13 2.79 3.47 9.68
N ILE A 14 1.75 4.22 10.09
CA ILE A 14 0.40 4.04 9.55
C ILE A 14 0.31 4.46 8.07
N SER A 15 0.96 5.56 7.70
CA SER A 15 1.02 6.01 6.31
C SER A 15 1.77 5.03 5.42
N GLN A 16 2.84 4.41 5.94
CA GLN A 16 3.59 3.37 5.23
C GLN A 16 2.73 2.13 4.99
N LEU A 17 1.99 1.68 6.01
CA LEU A 17 1.01 0.59 5.90
C LEU A 17 -0.05 0.90 4.85
N PHE A 18 -0.61 2.11 4.87
CA PHE A 18 -1.61 2.54 3.89
C PHE A 18 -1.06 2.63 2.47
N CYS A 19 0.18 3.11 2.28
CA CYS A 19 0.84 3.08 0.98
C CYS A 19 0.95 1.65 0.44
N ILE A 20 1.29 0.68 1.29
CA ILE A 20 1.36 -0.73 0.89
C ILE A 20 -0.03 -1.25 0.51
N PHE A 21 -1.04 -1.02 1.35
CA PHE A 21 -2.40 -1.51 1.11
C PHE A 21 -3.05 -0.89 -0.12
N GLN A 22 -2.75 0.36 -0.45
CA GLN A 22 -3.25 1.01 -1.67
C GLN A 22 -2.76 0.32 -2.95
N ILE A 23 -1.60 -0.33 -2.91
CA ILE A 23 -1.02 -1.03 -4.06
C ILE A 23 -1.42 -2.51 -4.02
N LEU A 24 -1.20 -3.18 -2.89
CA LEU A 24 -1.35 -4.63 -2.77
C LEU A 24 -2.74 -5.06 -2.29
N GLY A 25 -3.62 -4.11 -1.98
CA GLY A 25 -4.89 -4.34 -1.32
C GLY A 25 -4.76 -4.43 0.19
N THR A 26 -5.86 -4.19 0.90
CA THR A 26 -5.92 -4.41 2.35
C THR A 26 -5.92 -5.92 2.63
N PRO A 27 -5.00 -6.42 3.48
CA PRO A 27 -4.94 -7.83 3.77
C PRO A 27 -6.19 -8.27 4.53
N ASN A 28 -6.61 -9.50 4.28
CA ASN A 28 -7.73 -10.15 4.95
C ASN A 28 -7.36 -11.60 5.26
N GLU A 29 -8.17 -12.29 6.07
CA GLU A 29 -7.92 -13.67 6.52
C GLU A 29 -7.78 -14.69 5.37
N LYS A 30 -8.33 -14.40 4.18
CA LYS A 30 -8.17 -15.26 3.01
C LYS A 30 -6.78 -15.11 2.39
N LEU A 31 -6.25 -13.89 2.33
CA LEU A 31 -4.93 -13.59 1.75
C LEU A 31 -3.80 -13.83 2.74
N TRP A 32 -4.01 -13.42 3.99
CA TRP A 32 -3.08 -13.56 5.10
C TRP A 32 -3.83 -14.09 6.32
N PRO A 33 -3.85 -15.42 6.52
CA PRO A 33 -4.45 -16.03 7.69
C PRO A 33 -3.77 -15.56 8.98
N GLY A 34 -4.57 -15.12 9.95
CA GLY A 34 -4.12 -14.57 11.22
C GLY A 34 -3.78 -13.08 11.20
N VAL A 35 -4.00 -12.37 10.08
CA VAL A 35 -3.72 -10.92 10.02
C VAL A 35 -4.56 -10.14 11.04
N SER A 36 -5.79 -10.57 11.30
CA SER A 36 -6.67 -9.96 12.30
C SER A 36 -6.21 -10.13 13.75
N LEU A 37 -5.28 -11.07 13.99
CA LEU A 37 -4.72 -11.35 15.32
C LEU A 37 -3.46 -10.53 15.59
N LEU A 38 -2.96 -9.78 14.61
CA LEU A 38 -1.77 -8.95 14.81
C LEU A 38 -2.11 -7.78 15.75
N PRO A 39 -1.21 -7.43 16.68
CA PRO A 39 -1.48 -6.45 17.74
C PRO A 39 -1.83 -5.05 17.23
N ASN A 40 -1.39 -4.70 16.02
CA ASN A 40 -1.62 -3.40 15.38
C ASN A 40 -2.58 -3.48 14.19
N TYR A 41 -3.26 -4.63 13.99
CA TYR A 41 -4.29 -4.72 12.98
C TYR A 41 -5.59 -4.10 13.50
N ASN A 42 -6.18 -3.21 12.70
CA ASN A 42 -7.48 -2.64 12.98
C ASN A 42 -8.45 -3.01 11.86
N SER A 43 -9.61 -3.58 12.21
CA SER A 43 -10.69 -3.90 11.27
C SER A 43 -11.26 -2.67 10.57
N ASP A 44 -11.09 -1.48 11.17
CA ASP A 44 -11.54 -0.20 10.61
C ASP A 44 -10.55 0.38 9.59
N PHE A 45 -9.45 -0.32 9.28
CA PHE A 45 -8.57 0.10 8.19
C PHE A 45 -9.35 0.17 6.87
N PRO A 46 -9.09 1.20 6.03
CA PRO A 46 -9.76 1.30 4.75
C PRO A 46 -9.51 0.05 3.90
N GLN A 47 -10.53 -0.36 3.16
CA GLN A 47 -10.49 -1.56 2.34
C GLN A 47 -10.11 -1.18 0.90
N TRP A 48 -8.84 -1.35 0.54
CA TRP A 48 -8.32 -1.13 -0.81
C TRP A 48 -8.30 -2.42 -1.60
N GLN A 49 -8.61 -2.31 -2.90
CA GLN A 49 -8.44 -3.39 -3.85
C GLN A 49 -7.02 -3.35 -4.44
N PRO A 50 -6.37 -4.51 -4.63
CA PRO A 50 -5.07 -4.56 -5.28
C PRO A 50 -5.13 -3.94 -6.68
N ILE A 51 -4.09 -3.17 -7.03
CA ILE A 51 -3.98 -2.67 -8.40
C ILE A 51 -3.70 -3.84 -9.35
N SER A 52 -4.35 -3.82 -10.52
CA SER A 52 -4.14 -4.85 -11.54
C SER A 52 -2.73 -4.80 -12.15
N SER A 53 -2.07 -3.65 -12.12
CA SER A 53 -0.75 -3.44 -12.74
C SER A 53 0.10 -2.45 -11.96
N LEU A 54 1.27 -2.88 -11.46
CA LEU A 54 2.28 -2.00 -10.85
C LEU A 54 2.70 -0.86 -11.78
N ASN A 55 2.82 -1.12 -13.08
CA ASN A 55 3.14 -0.08 -14.07
C ASN A 55 2.15 1.10 -14.06
N LYS A 56 0.87 0.84 -13.78
CA LYS A 56 -0.15 1.89 -13.69
C LYS A 56 0.11 2.79 -12.48
N TYR A 57 0.42 2.20 -11.33
CA TYR A 57 0.79 2.97 -10.13
C TYR A 57 2.09 3.72 -10.31
N VAL A 58 3.10 3.07 -10.87
CA VAL A 58 4.39 3.65 -11.21
C VAL A 58 4.22 4.88 -12.12
N HIS A 59 3.24 4.89 -13.03
CA HIS A 59 2.91 6.08 -13.82
C HIS A 59 2.24 7.18 -12.98
N LEU A 60 1.28 6.84 -12.12
CA LEU A 60 0.59 7.79 -11.24
C LEU A 60 1.53 8.54 -10.28
N ILE A 61 2.50 7.85 -9.69
CA ILE A 61 3.46 8.47 -8.78
C ILE A 61 4.42 9.46 -9.47
N ASN A 62 4.66 9.32 -10.78
CA ASN A 62 5.54 10.26 -11.50
C ASN A 62 4.82 11.55 -11.79
N ASN A 63 3.57 11.46 -12.24
CA ASN A 63 2.76 12.62 -12.58
C ASN A 63 2.47 13.48 -11.34
N LYS A 64 2.55 12.91 -10.13
CA LYS A 64 2.33 13.64 -8.87
C LYS A 64 3.60 14.26 -8.27
N ALA A 65 4.77 14.01 -8.87
CA ALA A 65 6.07 14.48 -8.37
C ALA A 65 6.58 15.73 -9.12
N GLU A 66 5.82 16.24 -10.09
CA GLU A 66 6.15 17.42 -10.90
C GLU A 66 5.43 18.71 -10.46
N ASP A 67 4.68 18.67 -9.34
CA ASP A 67 4.07 19.83 -8.68
C ASP A 67 4.80 20.20 -7.38
#